data_AF-A0A661SJD9-F1
#
_entry.id   AF-A0A661SJD9-F1
#
_cell.length_a   1.000
_cell.length_b   1.000
_cell.length_c   1.000
_cell.angle_alpha   90.00
_cell.angle_beta   90.00
_cell.angle_gamma   90.00
#
_symmetry.space_group_name_H-M   'P 1'
#
loop_
_entity.id
_entity.type
_entity.pdbx_description
1 polymer ?
#
loop_
_entity_poly.entity_id
_entity_poly.type
_entity_poly.pdbx_seq_one_letter_code
_entity_poly.pdbx_strand_id
1 'polypeptide(L)' 'MSQDELRKYYKEQRRKKPDARSKGAGLGFIEVARKAGRPIAFDFRKADGDFYFFSIKTVI' A
#
# COMPACT_ATOMS: atom_id res chain seq x y z
N MET A 1 8.58 0.46 -8.55
CA MET A 1 9.56 -0.19 -7.64
C MET A 1 9.77 -1.61 -8.10
N SER A 2 11.01 -2.07 -8.15
CA SER A 2 11.34 -3.48 -8.37
C SER A 2 10.97 -4.32 -7.14
N GLN A 3 10.98 -5.64 -7.30
CA GLN A 3 10.77 -6.58 -6.20
C GLN A 3 11.80 -6.41 -5.08
N ASP A 4 13.06 -6.12 -5.43
CA ASP A 4 14.12 -5.93 -4.44
C ASP A 4 14.00 -4.58 -3.71
N GLU A 5 13.58 -3.53 -4.41
CA GLU A 5 13.26 -2.24 -3.79
C GLU A 5 12.10 -2.37 -2.79
N LEU A 6 11.03 -3.11 -3.15
CA LEU A 6 9.91 -3.36 -2.26
C LEU A 6 10.30 -4.18 -1.03
N ARG A 7 11.19 -5.18 -1.18
CA ARG A 7 11.73 -5.96 -0.06
C ARG A 7 12.57 -5.09 0.88
N LYS A 8 13.44 -4.24 0.34
CA LYS A 8 14.25 -3.30 1.12
C LYS A 8 13.35 -2.32 1.87
N TYR A 9 12.40 -1.72 1.17
CA TYR A 9 11.44 -0.78 1.75
C TYR A 9 10.57 -1.40 2.85
N TYR A 10 10.08 -2.63 2.65
CA TYR A 10 9.36 -3.36 3.70
C TYR A 10 10.18 -3.53 4.98
N LYS A 11 11.46 -3.92 4.86
CA LYS A 11 12.36 -4.07 6.01
C LYS A 11 12.61 -2.75 6.73
N GLU A 12 12.78 -1.66 5.97
CA GLU A 12 12.96 -0.32 6.52
C GLU A 12 11.72 0.13 7.29
N GLN A 13 10.53 0.02 6.70
CA GLN A 13 9.28 0.43 7.34
C GLN A 13 8.95 -0.41 8.57
N ARG A 14 9.25 -1.71 8.56
CA ARG A 14 9.07 -2.59 9.74
C ARG A 14 9.96 -2.20 10.92
N ARG A 15 11.12 -1.60 10.67
CA ARG A 15 12.06 -1.15 11.72
C ARG A 15 11.75 0.23 12.27
N LYS A 16 10.97 1.04 11.54
CA LYS A 16 10.54 2.36 12.01
C LYS A 16 9.55 2.18 13.16
N LYS A 17 9.70 3.01 14.19
CA LYS A 17 8.66 3.14 15.22
C LYS A 17 7.38 3.66 14.55
N PRO A 18 6.19 3.20 14.96
CA PRO A 18 4.95 3.79 14.51
C PRO A 18 5.00 5.31 14.71
N ASP A 19 4.56 6.07 13.71
CA ASP A 19 4.29 7.49 13.92
C ASP A 19 3.30 7.62 15.09
N ALA A 20 3.48 8.62 15.95
CA ALA A 20 2.58 8.89 17.07
C ALA A 20 1.11 9.04 16.63
N ARG A 21 0.86 9.40 15.35
CA ARG A 21 -0.48 9.49 14.76
C ARG A 21 -0.91 8.24 13.99
N SER A 22 -0.02 7.25 13.83
CA SER A 22 -0.31 6.04 13.07
C SER A 22 -1.16 5.07 13.88
N LYS A 23 -2.28 4.62 13.31
CA LYS A 23 -3.11 3.54 13.86
C LYS A 23 -2.61 2.13 13.50
N GLY A 24 -1.37 1.99 13.03
CA GLY A 24 -0.73 0.68 12.78
C GLY A 24 -0.87 0.10 11.37
N ALA A 25 -1.54 0.79 10.44
CA ALA A 25 -1.83 0.29 9.08
C ALA A 25 -0.74 0.62 8.03
N GLY A 26 0.55 0.37 8.32
CA GLY A 26 1.65 0.78 7.44
C GLY A 26 2.15 -0.29 6.46
N LEU A 27 2.12 -1.57 6.86
CA LEU A 27 2.81 -2.63 6.12
C LEU A 27 1.94 -3.36 5.09
N GLY A 28 0.60 -3.33 5.25
CA GLY A 28 -0.33 -4.12 4.44
C GLY A 28 -0.20 -3.85 2.93
N PHE A 29 -0.18 -2.58 2.52
CA PHE A 29 -0.03 -2.23 1.10
C PHE A 29 1.33 -2.64 0.52
N ILE A 30 2.41 -2.54 1.31
CA ILE A 30 3.74 -2.96 0.88
C ILE A 30 3.77 -4.48 0.68
N GLU A 31 3.10 -5.23 1.56
CA GLU A 31 3.01 -6.67 1.44
C GLU A 31 2.19 -7.10 0.21
N VAL A 32 1.07 -6.42 -0.07
CA VAL A 32 0.27 -6.63 -1.28
C VAL A 32 1.11 -6.36 -2.54
N ALA A 33 1.87 -5.26 -2.57
CA ALA A 33 2.74 -4.92 -3.69
C ALA A 33 3.86 -5.95 -3.94
N ARG A 34 4.43 -6.52 -2.87
CA ARG A 34 5.45 -7.56 -2.98
C ARG A 34 4.90 -8.87 -3.55
N LYS A 35 3.66 -9.21 -3.20
CA LYS A 35 3.00 -10.44 -3.66
C LYS A 35 2.35 -10.32 -5.04
N ALA A 36 2.19 -9.10 -5.55
CA ALA A 36 1.56 -8.88 -6.85
C ALA A 36 2.44 -9.39 -8.00
N GLY A 37 1.89 -10.25 -8.86
CA GLY A 37 2.51 -10.72 -10.10
C GLY A 37 2.46 -9.68 -11.24
N ARG A 38 1.70 -8.59 -11.05
CA ARG A 38 1.61 -7.44 -11.96
C ARG A 38 1.58 -6.12 -11.18
N PRO A 39 1.87 -4.97 -11.82
CA PRO A 39 1.68 -3.67 -11.19
C PRO A 39 0.26 -3.51 -10.61
N ILE A 40 0.18 -2.97 -9.40
CA ILE A 40 -1.10 -2.68 -8.74
C ILE A 40 -1.85 -1.61 -9.54
N ALA A 41 -3.11 -1.87 -9.84
CA ALA A 41 -4.02 -0.87 -10.36
C ALA A 41 -4.86 -0.29 -9.20
N PHE A 42 -5.10 1.01 -9.23
CA PHE A 42 -5.97 1.68 -8.27
C PHE A 42 -6.78 2.76 -8.96
N ASP A 43 -7.92 3.09 -8.36
CA ASP A 43 -8.84 4.09 -8.89
C ASP A 43 -9.57 4.81 -7.75
N PHE A 44 -9.89 6.08 -7.99
CA PHE A 44 -10.68 6.92 -7.09
C PHE A 44 -11.87 7.46 -7.86
N ARG A 45 -13.07 7.01 -7.50
CA ARG A 45 -14.31 7.50 -8.09
C ARG A 45 -15.03 8.40 -7.12
N LYS A 46 -15.46 9.58 -7.59
CA LYS A 46 -16.27 10.49 -6.77
C LYS A 46 -17.56 9.76 -6.37
N ALA A 47 -17.83 9.68 -5.07
CA ALA A 47 -19.02 9.01 -4.55
C ALA A 47 -20.11 10.05 -4.26
N ASP A 48 -19.85 10.96 -3.32
CA ASP A 48 -20.73 12.10 -3.01
C ASP A 48 -19.95 13.18 -2.24
N GLY A 49 -20.28 14.46 -2.46
CA GLY A 49 -19.59 15.60 -1.83
C GLY A 49 -18.06 15.52 -1.99
N ASP A 50 -17.38 15.50 -0.85
CA ASP A 50 -15.91 15.37 -0.72
C ASP A 50 -15.44 13.91 -0.54
N PHE A 51 -16.35 12.93 -0.62
CA PHE A 51 -16.04 11.51 -0.48
C PHE A 51 -15.72 10.86 -1.83
N TYR A 52 -14.68 10.02 -1.81
CA TYR A 52 -14.28 9.20 -2.95
C TYR A 52 -14.32 7.73 -2.56
N PHE A 53 -14.85 6.91 -3.47
CA PHE A 53 -14.68 5.48 -3.44
C PHE A 53 -13.29 5.13 -3.97
N PHE A 54 -12.41 4.70 -3.06
CA PHE A 54 -11.10 4.17 -3.40
C PHE A 54 -11.19 2.67 -3.66
N SER A 55 -10.64 2.22 -4.78
CA SER A 55 -10.52 0.79 -5.09
C SER A 55 -9.10 0.44 -5.50
N ILE A 56 -8.68 -0.76 -5.12
CA ILE A 56 -7.37 -1.33 -5.44
C ILE A 56 -7.57 -2.72 -6.03
N LYS A 57 -6.86 -3.01 -7.12
CA LYS A 57 -6.86 -4.31 -7.80
C LYS A 57 -5.43 -4.83 -7.90
N THR A 58 -5.27 -6.07 -7.50
CA THR A 58 -4.00 -6.80 -7.60
C THR A 58 -4.24 -8.15 -8.26
N VAL A 59 -3.20 -8.69 -8.89
CA VAL A 59 -3.15 -10.07 -9.40
C VAL A 59 -1.98 -10.72 -8.68
N ILE A 60 -2.25 -11.83 -7.98
CA ILE A 60 -1.25 -12.60 -7.20
C ILE A 60 -0.83 -13.80 -8.03
#